data_AF-A0A1I3MT40-F1
#
_entry.id   AF-A0A1I3MT40-F1
#
_cell.length_a   1.000
_cell.length_b   1.000
_cell.length_c   1.000
_cell.angle_alpha   90.00
_cell.angle_beta   90.00
_cell.angle_gamma   90.00
#
_symmetry.space_group_name_H-M   'P 1'
#
loop_
_entity.id
_entity.type
_entity.pdbx_description
1 polymer ?
#
loop_
_entity_poly.entity_id
_entity_poly.type
_entity_poly.pdbx_seq_one_letter_code
_entity_poly.pdbx_strand_id
1 'polypeptide(L)'
;MANIALWKDLSGYLKITSKVVEKVGAEINVGEKFALEVTGSNTAPAGDGLPVIVFNRPRIKVRGTENATPTTGDGWHPMPATVLKPGESTSMKIEMNAIGEVSKGIFDNFTKEVVASVVIRGDLDQDQFFQIDSAAVELKEEIEAG
;
A
#
# COMPACT_ATOMS: atom_id res chain seq x y z
N MET A 1 2.84 -29.09 -5.17
CA MET A 1 3.11 -27.80 -4.51
C MET A 1 2.48 -26.63 -5.30
N ALA A 2 1.15 -26.61 -5.47
CA ALA A 2 0.47 -25.55 -6.26
C ALA A 2 -0.13 -24.41 -5.40
N ASN A 3 -0.32 -24.63 -4.09
CA ASN A 3 -0.97 -23.66 -3.19
C ASN A 3 -0.12 -22.40 -2.86
N ILE A 4 1.20 -22.42 -3.10
CA ILE A 4 2.07 -21.27 -2.82
C ILE A 4 2.09 -20.27 -3.98
N ALA A 5 1.84 -20.72 -5.21
CA ALA A 5 1.89 -19.88 -6.41
C ALA A 5 0.74 -18.87 -6.41
N LEU A 6 -0.51 -19.34 -6.31
CA LEU A 6 -1.69 -18.48 -6.34
C LEU A 6 -1.69 -17.40 -5.24
N TRP A 7 -1.33 -17.77 -4.00
CA TRP A 7 -1.26 -16.80 -2.90
C TRP A 7 -0.19 -15.74 -3.12
N LYS A 8 1.00 -16.14 -3.58
CA LYS A 8 2.09 -15.21 -3.88
C LYS A 8 1.68 -14.25 -4.99
N ASP A 9 1.00 -14.74 -6.01
CA ASP A 9 0.52 -13.94 -7.14
C ASP A 9 -0.54 -12.92 -6.69
N LEU A 10 -1.51 -13.33 -5.86
CA LEU A 10 -2.54 -12.43 -5.32
C LEU A 10 -1.96 -11.35 -4.39
N SER A 11 -0.99 -11.72 -3.54
CA SER A 11 -0.33 -10.76 -2.64
C SER A 11 0.45 -9.68 -3.39
N GLY A 12 0.91 -9.96 -4.61
CA GLY A 12 1.63 -9.02 -5.46
C GLY A 12 0.77 -7.87 -5.99
N TYR A 13 -0.57 -7.99 -5.96
CA TYR A 13 -1.48 -6.94 -6.40
C TYR A 13 -1.70 -5.85 -5.34
N LEU A 14 -1.49 -6.15 -4.06
CA LEU A 14 -1.56 -5.13 -3.00
C LEU A 14 -0.17 -4.51 -2.80
N LYS A 15 0.06 -3.36 -3.43
CA LYS A 15 1.34 -2.65 -3.38
C LYS A 15 1.34 -1.59 -2.30
N ILE A 16 2.53 -1.35 -1.77
CA ILE A 16 2.81 -0.26 -0.83
C ILE A 16 3.96 0.57 -1.35
N THR A 17 3.81 1.89 -1.27
CA THR A 17 4.91 2.84 -1.44
C THR A 17 4.91 3.80 -0.26
N SER A 18 6.08 4.35 0.04
CA SER A 18 6.25 5.28 1.16
C SER A 18 7.29 6.33 0.82
N LYS A 19 7.08 7.56 1.29
CA LYS A 19 8.06 8.64 1.19
C LYS A 19 8.01 9.52 2.43
N VAL A 20 9.17 10.06 2.80
CA VAL A 20 9.26 11.10 3.82
C VAL A 20 8.68 12.40 3.25
N VAL A 21 7.81 13.03 4.02
CA VAL A 21 7.21 14.35 3.76
C VAL A 21 7.35 15.22 5.02
N GLU A 22 7.16 16.53 4.85
CA GLU A 22 7.10 17.48 5.99
C GLU A 22 8.32 17.45 6.92
N LYS A 23 9.52 17.36 6.33
CA LYS A 23 10.80 17.58 7.04
C LYS A 23 11.28 19.02 6.91
N VAL A 24 12.03 19.50 7.90
CA VAL A 24 12.63 20.83 7.93
C VAL A 24 14.01 20.77 7.27
N GLY A 25 14.08 21.22 6.02
CA GLY A 25 15.34 21.25 5.26
C GLY A 25 15.63 19.95 4.52
N ALA A 26 16.91 19.72 4.21
CA ALA A 26 17.34 18.60 3.38
C ALA A 26 17.51 17.28 4.17
N GLU A 27 17.73 17.37 5.48
CA GLU A 27 18.02 16.25 6.38
C GLU A 27 17.00 16.22 7.53
N ILE A 28 16.84 15.08 8.19
CA ILE A 28 15.99 14.94 9.39
C ILE A 28 16.92 15.01 10.60
N ASN A 29 16.73 15.99 11.46
CA ASN A 29 17.54 16.14 12.66
C ASN A 29 17.00 15.33 13.83
N VAL A 30 17.86 14.94 14.75
CA VAL A 30 17.45 14.30 16.01
C VAL A 30 16.56 15.26 16.80
N GLY A 31 15.44 14.76 17.33
CA GLY A 31 14.43 15.56 18.01
C GLY A 31 13.44 16.26 17.06
N GLU A 32 13.64 16.14 15.74
CA GLU A 32 12.70 16.66 14.75
C GLU A 32 11.51 15.72 14.56
N LYS A 33 10.35 16.33 14.26
CA LYS A 33 9.19 15.60 13.75
C LYS A 33 9.15 15.66 12.24
N PHE A 34 8.84 14.53 11.62
CA PHE A 34 8.57 14.45 10.19
C PHE A 34 7.37 13.53 9.97
N ALA A 35 6.87 13.47 8.74
CA ALA A 35 5.78 12.56 8.39
C ALA A 35 6.21 11.55 7.32
N LEU A 36 5.69 10.34 7.42
CA LEU A 36 5.73 9.35 6.35
C LEU A 36 4.39 9.37 5.64
N GLU A 37 4.39 9.72 4.35
CA GLU A 37 3.24 9.49 3.48
C GLU A 37 3.35 8.06 2.93
N VAL A 38 2.38 7.22 3.30
CA VAL A 38 2.27 5.83 2.90
C VAL A 38 1.08 5.69 1.97
N THR A 39 1.30 5.11 0.79
CA THR A 39 0.25 4.82 -0.20
C THR A 39 0.11 3.33 -0.38
N GLY A 40 -1.11 2.84 -0.21
CA GLY A 40 -1.52 1.49 -0.59
C GLY A 40 -2.26 1.52 -1.92
N SER A 41 -1.96 0.58 -2.81
CA SER A 41 -2.59 0.50 -4.14
C SER A 41 -2.99 -0.92 -4.47
N ASN A 42 -4.16 -1.09 -5.09
CA ASN A 42 -4.55 -2.34 -5.72
C ASN A 42 -4.19 -2.29 -7.21
N THR A 43 -3.17 -3.03 -7.62
CA THR A 43 -2.72 -3.10 -9.01
C THR A 43 -3.21 -4.35 -9.74
N ALA A 44 -4.27 -4.98 -9.25
CA ALA A 44 -4.94 -6.04 -9.97
C ALA A 44 -5.44 -5.54 -11.34
N PRO A 45 -5.44 -6.38 -12.38
CA PRO A 45 -6.08 -6.04 -13.63
C PRO A 45 -7.60 -5.91 -13.42
N ALA A 46 -8.22 -5.05 -14.22
CA ALA A 46 -9.67 -4.94 -14.34
C ALA A 46 -10.07 -5.29 -15.77
N GLY A 47 -11.20 -5.97 -15.94
CA GLY A 47 -11.75 -6.28 -17.26
C GLY A 47 -12.69 -7.49 -17.23
N ASP A 48 -13.45 -7.63 -18.30
CA ASP A 48 -14.42 -8.71 -18.45
C ASP A 48 -13.71 -10.08 -18.53
N GLY A 49 -14.29 -11.08 -17.86
CA GLY A 49 -13.75 -12.44 -17.82
C GLY A 49 -12.52 -12.64 -16.91
N LEU A 50 -12.14 -11.63 -16.13
CA LEU A 50 -11.10 -11.75 -15.10
C LEU A 50 -11.72 -11.76 -13.69
N PRO A 51 -11.13 -12.50 -12.72
CA PRO A 51 -11.55 -12.42 -11.32
C PRO A 51 -11.45 -10.99 -10.78
N VAL A 52 -12.48 -10.55 -10.06
CA VAL A 52 -12.49 -9.20 -9.46
C VAL A 52 -11.73 -9.24 -8.13
N ILE A 53 -10.50 -8.73 -8.13
CA ILE A 53 -9.65 -8.70 -6.93
C ILE A 53 -9.89 -7.39 -6.18
N VAL A 54 -10.63 -7.46 -5.07
CA VAL A 54 -10.91 -6.33 -4.18
C VAL A 54 -10.27 -6.56 -2.82
N PHE A 55 -9.63 -5.54 -2.26
CA PHE A 55 -9.09 -5.58 -0.91
C PHE A 55 -9.93 -4.74 0.04
N ASN A 56 -10.58 -5.40 0.99
CA ASN A 56 -11.35 -4.79 2.06
C ASN A 56 -10.47 -4.46 3.27
N ARG A 57 -10.88 -3.44 4.03
CA ARG A 57 -10.23 -3.01 5.29
C ARG A 57 -8.70 -2.87 5.18
N PRO A 58 -8.18 -2.13 4.18
CA PRO A 58 -6.74 -1.93 4.06
C PRO A 58 -6.19 -1.23 5.31
N ARG A 59 -5.05 -1.72 5.77
CA ARG A 59 -4.38 -1.28 6.99
C ARG A 59 -2.88 -1.39 6.81
N ILE A 60 -2.15 -0.46 7.40
CA ILE A 60 -0.69 -0.47 7.38
C ILE A 60 -0.16 -0.73 8.78
N LYS A 61 0.96 -1.44 8.86
CA LYS A 61 1.76 -1.54 10.07
C LYS A 61 3.02 -0.73 9.88
N VAL A 62 3.20 0.30 10.71
CA VAL A 62 4.45 1.06 10.77
C VAL A 62 5.21 0.58 12.00
N ARG A 63 6.48 0.27 11.82
CA ARG A 63 7.42 0.00 12.91
C ARG A 63 8.56 1.00 12.84
N GLY A 64 8.83 1.64 13.96
CA GLY A 64 10.03 2.46 14.11
C GLY A 64 11.31 1.65 13.98
N THR A 65 12.43 2.36 13.94
CA THR A 65 13.79 1.82 14.05
C THR A 65 14.51 2.51 15.21
N GLU A 66 15.80 2.23 15.36
CA GLU A 66 16.67 2.96 16.28
C GLU A 66 16.77 4.47 15.97
N ASN A 67 16.45 4.86 14.72
CA ASN A 67 16.60 6.24 14.24
C ASN A 67 15.31 7.05 14.38
N ALA A 68 14.14 6.43 14.27
CA ALA A 68 12.85 7.12 14.40
C ALA A 68 11.72 6.21 14.89
N THR A 69 10.75 6.79 15.58
CA THR A 69 9.58 6.08 16.13
C THR A 69 8.27 6.77 15.73
N PRO A 70 7.21 6.03 15.37
CA PRO A 70 5.89 6.61 15.12
C PRO A 70 5.34 7.28 16.38
N THR A 71 4.78 8.49 16.24
CA THR A 71 4.18 9.22 17.37
C THR A 71 2.96 8.48 17.94
N THR A 72 2.25 7.74 17.11
CA THR A 72 1.08 6.92 17.47
C THR A 72 1.45 5.54 18.00
N GLY A 73 2.74 5.21 18.11
CA GLY A 73 3.25 3.91 18.50
C GLY A 73 3.28 2.89 17.36
N ASP A 74 3.94 1.77 17.61
CA ASP A 74 4.02 0.66 16.66
C ASP A 74 2.69 -0.10 16.60
N GLY A 75 2.02 -0.10 15.45
CA GLY A 75 0.69 -0.67 15.37
C GLY A 75 0.14 -0.84 13.97
N TRP A 76 -1.01 -1.50 13.88
CA TRP A 76 -1.83 -1.50 12.68
C TRP A 76 -2.72 -0.25 12.69
N HIS A 77 -2.65 0.53 11.61
CA HIS A 77 -3.47 1.71 11.40
C HIS A 77 -4.39 1.48 10.20
N PRO A 78 -5.70 1.74 10.32
CA PRO A 78 -6.61 1.66 9.19
C PRO A 78 -6.26 2.75 8.17
N MET A 79 -6.27 2.41 6.89
CA MET A 79 -6.19 3.40 5.82
C MET A 79 -7.54 4.12 5.66
N PRO A 80 -7.58 5.33 5.09
CA PRO A 80 -8.83 6.08 4.91
C PRO A 80 -9.87 5.38 4.03
N ALA A 81 -9.44 4.70 2.96
CA ALA A 81 -10.35 3.91 2.14
C ALA A 81 -10.66 2.58 2.84
N THR A 82 -11.94 2.22 2.93
CA THR A 82 -12.38 0.93 3.51
C THR A 82 -12.34 -0.21 2.51
N VAL A 83 -12.25 0.10 1.21
CA VAL A 83 -12.22 -0.82 0.07
C VAL A 83 -11.22 -0.29 -0.96
N LEU A 84 -10.44 -1.18 -1.58
CA LEU A 84 -9.58 -0.88 -2.73
C LEU A 84 -9.94 -1.80 -3.89
N LYS A 85 -10.64 -1.24 -4.88
CA LYS A 85 -10.93 -1.91 -6.16
C LYS A 85 -9.69 -1.90 -7.07
N PRO A 86 -9.65 -2.74 -8.12
CA PRO A 86 -8.57 -2.71 -9.12
C PRO A 86 -8.30 -1.28 -9.63
N GLY A 87 -7.03 -0.87 -9.58
CA GLY A 87 -6.57 0.46 -9.99
C GLY A 87 -6.69 1.56 -8.93
N GLU A 88 -7.38 1.31 -7.81
CA GLU A 88 -7.56 2.31 -6.75
C GLU A 88 -6.34 2.38 -5.81
N SER A 89 -6.19 3.53 -5.17
CA SER A 89 -5.18 3.75 -4.15
C SER A 89 -5.73 4.58 -2.99
N THR A 90 -5.07 4.45 -1.84
CA THR A 90 -5.37 5.21 -0.63
C THR A 90 -4.07 5.58 0.06
N SER A 91 -4.02 6.78 0.65
CA SER A 91 -2.83 7.30 1.28
C SER A 91 -3.13 7.79 2.68
N MET A 92 -2.14 7.68 3.57
CA MET A 92 -2.19 8.29 4.89
C MET A 92 -0.83 8.83 5.30
N LYS A 93 -0.84 9.80 6.20
CA LYS A 93 0.36 10.34 6.83
C LYS A 93 0.50 9.78 8.23
N ILE A 94 1.73 9.40 8.58
CA ILE A 94 2.10 8.93 9.91
C ILE A 94 3.19 9.86 10.43
N GLU A 95 2.91 10.53 11.55
CA GLU A 95 3.90 11.34 12.23
C GLU A 95 4.96 10.45 12.89
N MET A 96 6.21 10.86 12.75
CA MET A 96 7.39 10.20 13.27
C MET A 96 8.20 11.17 14.11
N ASN A 97 8.85 10.67 15.16
CA ASN A 97 9.85 11.39 15.93
C ASN A 97 11.22 10.80 15.61
N ALA A 98 12.17 11.64 15.20
CA ALA A 98 13.57 11.25 15.04
C ALA A 98 14.24 11.20 16.42
N ILE A 99 14.81 10.04 16.78
CA ILE A 99 15.33 9.78 18.14
C ILE A 99 16.78 9.29 18.16
N GLY A 100 17.28 8.71 17.08
CA GLY A 100 18.63 8.15 17.04
C GLY A 100 19.66 9.22 16.70
N GLU A 101 20.74 9.29 17.48
CA GLU A 101 21.94 10.00 17.07
C GLU A 101 22.61 9.21 15.94
N VAL A 102 22.76 9.83 14.76
CA VAL A 102 23.64 9.33 13.72
C VAL A 102 25.01 9.12 14.35
N SER A 103 25.40 7.87 14.60
CA SER A 103 26.75 7.58 15.08
C SER A 103 27.69 8.01 13.97
N LYS A 104 28.32 9.18 14.13
CA LYS A 104 29.36 9.70 13.25
C LYS A 104 30.62 8.84 13.39
N GLY A 105 30.53 7.59 12.93
CA GLY A 105 31.68 6.75 12.67
C GLY A 105 32.48 7.36 11.51
N ILE A 106 33.80 7.26 11.60
CA ILE A 106 34.81 7.99 10.82
C ILE A 106 34.80 7.59 9.31
N PHE A 107 33.83 6.80 8.88
CA PHE A 107 33.58 6.37 7.51
C PHE A 107 32.07 6.20 7.29
N ASP A 108 31.31 7.25 7.00
CA ASP A 108 30.07 7.02 6.25
C ASP A 108 29.57 8.30 5.56
N ASN A 109 30.10 8.52 4.36
CA ASN A 109 29.44 9.35 3.37
C ASN A 109 28.31 8.51 2.74
N PHE A 110 27.04 8.91 2.90
CA PHE A 110 25.87 8.52 2.08
C PHE A 110 25.06 7.24 2.41
N THR A 111 25.15 6.64 3.59
CA THR A 111 24.20 5.58 3.99
C THR A 111 22.85 6.21 4.34
N LYS A 112 21.87 6.11 3.45
CA LYS A 112 20.47 6.44 3.76
C LYS A 112 20.01 5.54 4.90
N GLU A 113 19.90 6.10 6.09
CA GLU A 113 19.46 5.36 7.27
C GLU A 113 17.98 4.95 7.16
N VAL A 114 17.67 3.74 7.62
CA VAL A 114 16.30 3.23 7.65
C VAL A 114 15.58 3.84 8.84
N VAL A 115 14.53 4.62 8.59
CA VAL A 115 13.74 5.31 9.62
C VAL A 115 12.47 4.56 10.03
N ALA A 116 11.97 3.66 9.18
CA ALA A 116 10.79 2.85 9.47
C ALA A 116 10.71 1.62 8.55
N SER A 117 10.00 0.59 9.03
CA SER A 117 9.51 -0.51 8.20
C SER A 117 7.99 -0.40 8.09
N VAL A 118 7.47 -0.53 6.87
CA VAL A 118 6.03 -0.47 6.61
C VAL A 118 5.54 -1.71 5.90
N VAL A 119 4.43 -2.26 6.39
CA VAL A 119 3.74 -3.42 5.79
C VAL A 119 2.29 -3.05 5.53
N ILE A 120 1.75 -3.41 4.38
CA ILE A 120 0.31 -3.29 4.10
C ILE A 120 -0.39 -4.64 4.24
N ARG A 121 -1.64 -4.61 4.69
CA ARG A 121 -2.55 -5.75 4.69
C ARG A 121 -3.92 -5.29 4.21
N GLY A 122 -4.54 -6.08 3.35
CA GLY A 122 -5.94 -5.97 2.97
C GLY A 122 -6.55 -7.36 2.98
N ASP A 123 -7.84 -7.43 3.30
CA ASP A 123 -8.58 -8.68 3.33
C ASP A 123 -9.20 -8.89 1.94
N LEU A 124 -8.86 -9.99 1.26
CA LEU A 124 -9.43 -10.28 -0.06
C LEU A 124 -10.95 -10.48 0.05
N ASP A 125 -11.71 -9.78 -0.79
CA ASP A 125 -13.14 -10.02 -0.95
C ASP A 125 -13.36 -11.33 -1.72
N GLN A 126 -13.79 -12.38 -1.01
CA GLN A 126 -13.97 -13.69 -1.61
C GLN A 126 -15.22 -13.75 -2.49
N ASP A 127 -16.27 -13.02 -2.13
CA ASP A 127 -17.53 -13.03 -2.88
C ASP A 127 -17.32 -12.39 -4.26
N GLN A 128 -16.59 -11.28 -4.33
CA GLN A 128 -16.21 -10.65 -5.59
C GLN A 128 -15.18 -11.49 -6.37
N PHE A 129 -14.20 -12.10 -5.68
CA PHE A 129 -13.14 -12.87 -6.34
C PHE A 129 -13.67 -14.09 -7.10
N PHE A 130 -14.72 -14.76 -6.59
CA PHE A 130 -15.31 -15.93 -7.23
C PHE A 130 -16.48 -15.62 -8.17
N GLN A 131 -16.82 -14.34 -8.39
CA GLN A 131 -17.74 -13.95 -9.44
C GLN A 131 -17.06 -14.13 -10.81
N ILE A 132 -17.73 -14.89 -11.67
CA ILE A 132 -17.27 -15.19 -13.03
C ILE A 132 -18.37 -14.74 -13.99
N ASP A 133 -18.10 -13.65 -14.70
CA ASP A 133 -18.96 -13.23 -15.80
C ASP A 133 -18.60 -14.03 -17.05
N SER A 134 -19.58 -14.69 -17.65
CA SER A 134 -19.45 -15.28 -18.99
C SER A 134 -19.54 -14.19 -20.05
N ALA A 135 -18.87 -14.39 -21.19
CA ALA A 135 -18.81 -13.43 -22.30
C ALA A 135 -20.18 -12.80 -22.63
N ALA A 136 -20.20 -11.47 -22.78
CA ALA A 136 -21.35 -10.74 -23.27
C ALA A 136 -21.59 -11.07 -24.76
N VAL A 137 -22.82 -11.43 -25.12
CA VAL A 137 -23.22 -11.61 -26.51
C VAL A 137 -23.81 -10.30 -27.01
N GLU A 138 -23.11 -9.63 -27.93
CA GLU A 138 -23.66 -8.49 -28.65
C GLU A 138 -24.63 -8.97 -29.74
N LEU A 139 -25.91 -8.67 -29.59
CA LEU A 139 -26.91 -8.88 -30.65
C LEU A 139 -26.91 -7.65 -31.57
N LYS A 140 -26.76 -7.89 -32.87
CA LYS A 140 -26.89 -6.88 -33.93
C LYS A 140 -28.05 -7.27 -34.83
N GLU A 141 -29.06 -6.41 -34.91
CA GLU A 141 -30.18 -6.54 -35.86
C GLU A 141 -30.28 -5.25 -36.69
N GLU A 142 -30.57 -5.39 -37.98
CA GLU A 142 -30.96 -4.25 -38.82
C GLU A 142 -32.42 -3.89 -38.51
N ILE A 143 -32.65 -2.64 -38.11
CA ILE A 143 -34.00 -2.10 -37.94
C ILE A 143 -34.41 -1.48 -39.27
N GLU A 144 -35.32 -2.14 -40.00
CA GLU A 144 -35.98 -1.52 -41.15
C GLU A 144 -36.99 -0.47 -40.66
N ALA A 145 -36.82 0.78 -41.09
CA ALA A 145 -37.82 1.83 -40.88
C ALA A 145 -38.95 1.64 -41.90
N GLY A 146 -40.15 1.30 -41.41
CA GLY A 146 -41.39 1.24 -42.21
C GLY A 146 -41.96 2.61 -42.54
#